data_AF-A0A3P5X4T1-F1
#
_entry.id   AF-A0A3P5X4T1-F1
#
_cell.length_a   1.000
_cell.length_b   1.000
_cell.length_c   1.000
_cell.angle_alpha   90.00
_cell.angle_beta   90.00
_cell.angle_gamma   90.00
#
_symmetry.space_group_name_H-M   'P 1'
#
loop_
_entity.id
_entity.type
_entity.pdbx_description
1 polymer ?
#
loop_
_entity_poly.entity_id
_entity_poly.type
_entity_poly.pdbx_seq_one_letter_code
_entity_poly.pdbx_strand_id
1 'polypeptide(L)'
;MIQVSLRGLNHAKVLKSMGPEPSELVKARRLHSVVSAAQTLGRTPAMIDGILTAAGVFPADDPRAHNRKVFSAETYADLLAEIPTWVGSGEMMTAIGAKKSSFAFLESDGVLTPRTNAPKVIARWRLSDGLALLERLSAVAQPLSAEAGGWEGIQQAQKRKGVPVGQIIDRMLSGKLALGKDESAFGYNGFRVRVRGVNALAQNSRPSLRKRGLSPAPYRRRPSGVAWVCGMAVISTR
;
A
#
# COMPACT_ATOMS: atom_id res chain seq x y z
N MET A 1 51.93 69.40 31.97
CA MET A 1 52.06 68.09 31.29
C MET A 1 50.64 67.61 30.98
N ILE A 2 50.14 67.32 29.78
CA ILE A 2 50.66 67.11 28.42
C ILE A 2 49.46 67.41 27.47
N GLN A 3 49.71 68.05 26.32
CA GLN A 3 48.76 68.20 25.20
C GLN A 3 48.45 66.86 24.52
N VAL A 4 47.22 66.66 24.01
CA VAL A 4 46.96 65.96 22.71
C VAL A 4 45.60 66.47 22.17
N SER A 5 45.56 67.38 21.20
CA SER A 5 45.60 67.19 19.73
C SER A 5 44.31 66.62 19.12
N LEU A 6 43.54 67.51 18.47
CA LEU A 6 42.52 67.18 17.47
C LEU A 6 43.23 66.83 16.16
N ARG A 7 43.05 65.60 15.64
CA ARG A 7 43.13 65.28 14.19
C ARG A 7 42.73 63.84 13.93
N GLY A 8 41.78 63.64 13.01
CA GLY A 8 41.54 62.34 12.38
C GLY A 8 40.06 61.98 12.21
N LEU A 9 39.34 62.73 11.37
CA LEU A 9 38.17 62.18 10.69
C LEU A 9 38.63 60.99 9.83
N ASN A 10 38.38 59.77 10.29
CA ASN A 10 38.43 58.58 9.45
C ASN A 10 37.00 58.21 9.05
N HIS A 11 36.68 58.52 7.79
CA HIS A 11 35.42 58.26 7.07
C HIS A 11 35.10 56.76 6.87
N ALA A 12 35.67 55.86 7.69
CA ALA A 12 35.65 54.41 7.48
C ALA A 12 34.99 53.62 8.62
N LYS A 13 34.18 54.28 9.46
CA LYS A 13 33.49 53.63 10.58
C LYS A 13 31.98 53.84 10.63
N VAL A 14 31.35 54.04 9.47
CA VAL A 14 29.88 54.13 9.34
C VAL A 14 29.28 53.01 8.47
N LEU A 15 30.10 52.18 7.81
CA LEU A 15 29.63 51.09 6.94
C LEU A 15 29.85 49.68 7.53
N LYS A 16 29.70 49.51 8.86
CA LYS A 16 29.77 48.19 9.51
C LYS A 16 28.63 47.92 10.50
N SER A 17 27.45 48.47 10.22
CA SER A 17 26.23 48.20 11.01
C SER A 17 25.05 47.67 10.18
N MET A 18 25.19 47.44 8.88
CA MET A 18 24.19 46.72 8.08
C MET A 18 24.73 45.32 7.77
N GLY A 19 24.70 44.45 8.77
CA GLY A 19 24.50 43.03 8.47
C GLY A 19 23.16 42.89 7.74
N PRO A 20 22.96 41.86 6.90
CA PRO A 20 21.68 41.69 6.23
C PRO A 20 20.59 41.65 7.30
N GLU A 21 19.74 42.69 7.28
CA GLU A 21 18.45 42.71 7.97
C GLU A 21 17.82 41.32 7.79
N PRO A 22 17.38 40.65 8.86
CA PRO A 22 16.74 39.35 8.72
C PRO A 22 15.59 39.54 7.74
N SER A 23 15.75 38.94 6.56
CA SER A 23 14.72 38.91 5.52
C SER A 23 13.42 38.57 6.23
N GLU A 24 12.47 39.49 6.15
CA GLU A 24 11.09 39.39 6.61
C GLU A 24 10.72 37.94 6.95
N LEU A 25 10.53 37.64 8.24
CA LEU A 25 10.20 36.29 8.72
C LEU A 25 9.20 35.64 7.76
N VAL A 26 9.68 34.74 6.90
CA VAL A 26 8.83 34.06 5.93
C VAL A 26 7.89 33.19 6.74
N LYS A 27 6.71 33.73 7.08
CA LYS A 27 5.73 33.12 7.99
C LYS A 27 5.38 31.69 7.59
N ALA A 28 5.43 31.39 6.29
CA ALA A 28 5.50 30.04 5.74
C ALA A 28 6.02 30.10 4.30
N ARG A 29 6.80 29.10 3.87
CA ARG A 29 7.16 28.96 2.45
C ARG A 29 5.90 28.60 1.66
N ARG A 30 5.50 29.46 0.72
CA ARG A 30 4.32 29.23 -0.13
C ARG A 30 4.60 28.27 -1.28
N LEU A 31 5.84 28.26 -1.78
CA LEU A 31 6.29 27.37 -2.84
C LEU A 31 7.49 26.55 -2.36
N HIS A 32 7.47 25.27 -2.71
CA HIS A 32 8.61 24.38 -2.57
C HIS A 32 9.07 23.90 -3.94
N SER A 33 10.38 23.85 -4.15
CA SER A 33 10.95 22.89 -5.10
C SER A 33 11.06 21.52 -4.45
N VAL A 34 11.13 20.45 -5.25
CA VAL A 34 11.40 19.09 -4.73
C VAL A 34 12.64 19.07 -3.84
N VAL A 35 13.71 19.78 -4.22
CA VAL A 35 14.95 19.87 -3.42
C VAL A 35 14.69 20.51 -2.06
N SER A 36 13.97 21.64 -2.01
CA SER A 36 13.69 22.32 -0.75
C SER A 36 12.75 21.53 0.17
N ALA A 37 11.80 20.79 -0.39
CA ALA A 37 10.92 19.89 0.36
C ALA A 37 11.71 18.71 0.94
N ALA A 38 12.57 18.09 0.12
CA ALA A 38 13.45 17.01 0.54
C ALA A 38 14.37 17.41 1.70
N GLN A 39 14.98 18.59 1.63
CA GLN A 39 15.79 19.14 2.73
C GLN A 39 14.97 19.34 4.00
N THR A 40 13.77 19.90 3.88
CA THR A 40 12.88 20.15 5.03
C THR A 40 12.45 18.85 5.70
N LEU A 41 12.21 17.80 4.92
CA LEU A 41 11.76 16.49 5.41
C LEU A 41 12.92 15.54 5.79
N GLY A 42 14.18 15.94 5.56
CA GLY A 42 15.34 15.05 5.74
C GLY A 42 15.32 13.81 4.84
N ARG A 43 14.75 13.93 3.62
CA ARG A 43 14.60 12.82 2.65
C ARG A 43 15.38 13.11 1.37
N THR A 44 15.53 12.10 0.51
CA THR A 44 16.19 12.29 -0.78
C THR A 44 15.25 12.98 -1.78
N PRO A 45 15.77 13.86 -2.67
CA PRO A 45 14.95 14.49 -3.70
C PRO A 45 14.21 13.49 -4.58
N ALA A 46 14.84 12.37 -4.95
CA ALA A 46 14.20 11.34 -5.76
C ALA A 46 13.00 10.67 -5.07
N MET A 47 13.08 10.44 -3.75
CA MET A 47 11.97 9.89 -2.98
C MET A 47 10.78 10.87 -2.95
N ILE A 48 11.06 12.15 -2.68
CA ILE A 48 10.02 13.19 -2.67
C ILE A 48 9.40 13.40 -4.06
N ASP A 49 10.22 13.41 -5.13
CA ASP A 49 9.72 13.50 -6.50
C ASP A 49 8.77 12.35 -6.83
N GLY A 50 9.15 11.11 -6.49
CA GLY A 50 8.31 9.94 -6.70
C GLY A 50 6.98 10.01 -5.93
N ILE A 51 7.00 10.48 -4.68
CA ILE A 51 5.79 10.65 -3.86
C ILE A 51 4.87 11.71 -4.48
N LEU A 52 5.41 12.87 -4.83
CA LEU A 52 4.64 13.98 -5.41
C LEU A 52 4.09 13.62 -6.79
N THR A 53 4.87 12.92 -7.60
CA THR A 53 4.43 12.39 -8.90
C THR A 53 3.28 11.38 -8.73
N ALA A 54 3.40 10.45 -7.79
CA ALA A 54 2.34 9.48 -7.49
C ALA A 54 1.06 10.16 -6.93
N ALA A 55 1.21 11.29 -6.26
CA ALA A 55 0.10 12.14 -5.81
C ALA A 55 -0.46 13.06 -6.92
N GLY A 56 0.05 12.96 -8.16
CA GLY A 56 -0.42 13.74 -9.30
C GLY A 56 0.06 15.20 -9.32
N VAL A 57 1.03 15.58 -8.47
CA VAL A 57 1.60 16.94 -8.46
C VAL A 57 2.40 17.21 -9.72
N PHE A 58 3.11 16.19 -10.21
CA PHE A 58 3.90 16.25 -11.43
C PHE A 58 3.51 15.12 -12.38
N PRO A 59 3.60 15.33 -13.70
CA PRO A 59 3.55 14.24 -14.68
C PRO A 59 4.66 13.20 -14.44
N ALA A 60 4.39 11.93 -14.72
CA ALA A 60 5.35 10.84 -14.56
C ALA A 60 6.65 11.05 -15.34
N ASP A 61 6.54 11.60 -16.55
CA ASP A 61 7.66 11.85 -17.47
C ASP A 61 8.13 13.31 -17.45
N ASP A 62 7.88 14.03 -16.35
CA ASP A 62 8.31 15.44 -16.23
C ASP A 62 9.85 15.55 -16.33
N PRO A 63 10.38 16.18 -17.40
CA PRO A 63 11.81 16.19 -17.69
C PRO A 63 12.57 17.22 -16.86
N ARG A 64 11.87 18.05 -16.08
CA ARG A 64 12.49 19.10 -15.28
C ARG A 64 13.35 18.49 -14.18
N ALA A 65 14.54 19.06 -13.97
CA ALA A 65 15.36 18.70 -12.82
C ALA A 65 14.64 19.02 -11.49
N HIS A 66 14.96 18.30 -10.41
CA HIS A 66 14.28 18.44 -9.10
C HIS A 66 14.25 19.88 -8.56
N ASN A 67 15.24 20.72 -8.85
CA ASN A 67 15.27 22.11 -8.43
C ASN A 67 14.30 23.03 -9.21
N ARG A 68 13.84 22.59 -10.39
CA ARG A 68 12.89 23.29 -11.27
C ARG A 68 11.47 22.73 -11.20
N LYS A 69 11.28 21.57 -10.53
CA LYS A 69 9.96 21.03 -10.18
C LYS A 69 9.45 21.74 -8.92
N VAL A 70 8.58 22.73 -9.11
CA VAL A 70 8.01 23.56 -8.03
C VAL A 70 6.51 23.30 -7.86
N PHE A 71 6.05 23.33 -6.61
CA PHE A 71 4.66 23.07 -6.24
C PHE A 71 4.23 23.93 -5.05
N SER A 72 2.91 24.07 -4.89
CA SER A 72 2.30 24.80 -3.77
C SER A 72 2.49 24.03 -2.46
N ALA A 73 3.18 24.65 -1.50
CA ALA A 73 3.39 24.05 -0.18
C ALA A 73 2.09 23.94 0.60
N GLU A 74 1.18 24.90 0.43
CA GLU A 74 -0.12 24.98 1.10
C GLU A 74 -1.07 23.89 0.59
N THR A 75 -1.17 23.74 -0.73
CA THR A 75 -2.07 22.75 -1.37
C THR A 75 -1.71 21.32 -0.99
N TYR A 76 -0.42 21.04 -0.76
CA TYR A 76 0.08 19.72 -0.41
C TYR A 76 0.60 19.63 1.04
N ALA A 77 0.20 20.56 1.90
CA ALA A 77 0.69 20.65 3.28
C ALA A 77 0.41 19.36 4.06
N ASP A 78 -0.80 18.81 3.94
CA ASP A 78 -1.20 17.57 4.60
C ASP A 78 -0.33 16.38 4.17
N LEU A 79 -0.06 16.26 2.86
CA LEU A 79 0.82 15.21 2.33
C LEU A 79 2.24 15.35 2.89
N LEU A 80 2.79 16.57 2.91
CA LEU A 80 4.14 16.82 3.44
C LEU A 80 4.23 16.52 4.94
N ALA A 81 3.21 16.91 5.72
CA ALA A 81 3.13 16.63 7.15
C ALA A 81 2.97 15.13 7.45
N GLU A 82 2.36 14.39 6.53
CA GLU A 82 2.11 12.96 6.68
C GLU A 82 3.35 12.10 6.41
N ILE A 83 4.17 12.44 5.41
CA ILE A 83 5.35 11.65 4.98
C ILE A 83 6.26 11.21 6.13
N PRO A 84 6.60 12.07 7.13
CA PRO A 84 7.43 11.66 8.27
C PRO A 84 6.83 10.53 9.11
N THR A 85 5.50 10.35 9.11
CA THR A 85 4.80 9.33 9.88
C THR A 85 4.76 7.97 9.17
N TRP A 86 5.24 7.90 7.93
CA TRP A 86 5.22 6.67 7.14
C TRP A 86 6.25 5.67 7.64
N VAL A 87 5.80 4.43 7.73
CA VAL A 87 6.58 3.30 8.21
C VAL A 87 6.88 2.32 7.07
N GLY A 88 7.95 1.55 7.26
CA GLY A 88 8.26 0.42 6.40
C GLY A 88 7.32 -0.77 6.63
N SER A 89 7.31 -1.73 5.71
CA SER A 89 6.50 -2.95 5.85
C SER A 89 6.88 -3.76 7.10
N GLY A 90 8.15 -3.78 7.49
CA GLY A 90 8.62 -4.48 8.70
C GLY A 90 7.99 -3.96 9.97
N GLU A 91 8.02 -2.63 10.16
CA GLU A 91 7.41 -1.96 11.30
C GLU A 91 5.88 -2.12 11.30
N MET A 92 5.24 -1.94 10.14
CA MET A 92 3.80 -2.17 10.00
C MET A 92 3.40 -3.61 10.39
N MET A 93 4.13 -4.62 9.90
CA MET A 93 3.88 -6.03 10.22
C MET A 93 4.01 -6.31 11.72
N THR A 94 5.06 -5.77 12.35
CA THR A 94 5.29 -5.91 13.79
C THR A 94 4.14 -5.28 14.58
N ALA A 95 3.75 -4.05 14.24
CA ALA A 95 2.70 -3.33 14.95
C ALA A 95 1.34 -4.01 14.84
N ILE A 96 0.97 -4.52 13.67
CA ILE A 96 -0.33 -5.20 13.49
C ILE A 96 -0.29 -6.68 13.87
N GLY A 97 0.87 -7.24 14.22
CA GLY A 97 1.03 -8.66 14.50
C GLY A 97 0.72 -9.55 13.29
N ALA A 98 1.23 -9.20 12.10
CA ALA A 98 1.05 -9.98 10.87
C ALA A 98 2.36 -10.61 10.40
N LYS A 99 2.27 -11.81 9.80
CA LYS A 99 3.40 -12.45 9.12
C LYS A 99 3.56 -11.91 7.70
N LYS A 100 4.76 -11.98 7.13
CA LYS A 100 5.07 -11.53 5.75
C LYS A 100 4.09 -12.02 4.70
N SER A 101 3.76 -13.31 4.71
CA SER A 101 2.77 -13.88 3.78
C SER A 101 1.37 -13.31 3.98
N SER A 102 0.98 -13.06 5.24
CA SER A 102 -0.34 -12.53 5.57
C SER A 102 -0.45 -11.08 5.12
N PHE A 103 0.59 -10.30 5.38
CA PHE A 103 0.71 -8.91 4.97
C PHE A 103 0.65 -8.75 3.45
N ALA A 104 1.33 -9.60 2.70
CA ALA A 104 1.27 -9.59 1.24
C ALA A 104 -0.15 -9.81 0.69
N PHE A 105 -0.95 -10.68 1.30
CA PHE A 105 -2.36 -10.86 0.92
C PHE A 105 -3.25 -9.69 1.34
N LEU A 106 -2.99 -9.07 2.49
CA LEU A 106 -3.70 -7.85 2.90
C LEU A 106 -3.44 -6.70 1.92
N GLU A 107 -2.23 -6.62 1.39
CA GLU A 107 -1.86 -5.66 0.35
C GLU A 107 -2.49 -6.02 -1.01
N SER A 108 -2.33 -7.26 -1.48
CA SER A 108 -2.83 -7.66 -2.81
C SER A 108 -4.34 -7.54 -2.93
N ASP A 109 -5.06 -7.78 -1.83
CA ASP A 109 -6.51 -7.74 -1.80
C ASP A 109 -7.05 -6.34 -1.45
N GLY A 110 -6.19 -5.33 -1.33
CA GLY A 110 -6.56 -3.94 -1.08
C GLY A 110 -7.06 -3.64 0.34
N VAL A 111 -6.93 -4.59 1.28
CA VAL A 111 -7.33 -4.41 2.68
C VAL A 111 -6.44 -3.39 3.38
N LEU A 112 -5.13 -3.47 3.12
CA LEU A 112 -4.16 -2.44 3.46
C LEU A 112 -3.60 -1.89 2.16
N THR A 113 -3.75 -0.59 1.96
CA THR A 113 -3.29 0.08 0.73
C THR A 113 -2.11 1.00 1.06
N PRO A 114 -0.95 0.84 0.40
CA PRO A 114 0.15 1.77 0.60
C PRO A 114 -0.22 3.17 0.08
N ARG A 115 0.32 4.23 0.69
CA ARG A 115 0.05 5.61 0.28
C ARG A 115 0.64 5.97 -1.07
N THR A 116 1.65 5.22 -1.51
CA THR A 116 2.26 5.41 -2.82
C THR A 116 2.80 4.09 -3.37
N ASN A 117 2.76 3.95 -4.68
CA ASN A 117 3.42 2.88 -5.43
C ASN A 117 4.72 3.36 -6.09
N ALA A 118 5.18 4.57 -5.75
CA ALA A 118 6.41 5.14 -6.28
C ALA A 118 7.59 4.17 -6.05
N PRO A 119 8.33 3.81 -7.11
CA PRO A 119 9.50 2.96 -6.98
C PRO A 119 10.48 3.57 -5.96
N LYS A 120 11.14 2.71 -5.17
CA LYS A 120 12.15 3.08 -4.15
C LYS A 120 11.61 3.76 -2.88
N VAL A 121 10.30 4.01 -2.77
CA VAL A 121 9.67 4.47 -1.52
C VAL A 121 9.33 3.27 -0.64
N ILE A 122 10.28 2.87 0.23
CA ILE A 122 10.12 1.69 1.10
C ILE A 122 9.14 1.99 2.25
N ALA A 123 9.29 3.15 2.89
CA ALA A 123 8.38 3.63 3.92
C ALA A 123 7.17 4.29 3.23
N ARG A 124 6.09 3.52 3.10
CA ARG A 124 4.89 3.90 2.32
C ARG A 124 3.58 3.59 3.03
N TRP A 125 3.65 3.13 4.27
CA TRP A 125 2.49 2.70 5.05
C TRP A 125 2.21 3.71 6.14
N ARG A 126 0.93 3.99 6.39
CA ARG A 126 0.53 4.65 7.63
C ARG A 126 0.27 3.59 8.69
N LEU A 127 0.97 3.70 9.81
CA LEU A 127 0.76 2.78 10.93
C LEU A 127 -0.70 2.83 11.44
N SER A 128 -1.31 4.02 11.40
CA SER A 128 -2.71 4.25 11.78
C SER A 128 -3.69 3.37 10.99
N ASP A 129 -3.44 3.13 9.70
CA ASP A 129 -4.36 2.36 8.86
C ASP A 129 -4.37 0.88 9.27
N GLY A 130 -3.20 0.37 9.69
CA GLY A 130 -3.04 -0.97 10.24
C GLY A 130 -3.73 -1.15 11.58
N LEU A 131 -3.56 -0.18 12.48
CA LEU A 131 -4.22 -0.19 13.80
C LEU A 131 -5.74 -0.06 13.66
N ALA A 132 -6.22 0.83 12.80
CA ALA A 132 -7.64 1.00 12.51
C ALA A 132 -8.27 -0.26 11.91
N LEU A 133 -7.52 -1.06 11.15
CA LEU A 133 -7.98 -2.40 10.73
C LEU A 133 -8.18 -3.33 11.92
N LEU A 134 -7.22 -3.39 12.85
CA LEU A 134 -7.33 -4.24 14.05
C LEU A 134 -8.49 -3.81 14.96
N GLU A 135 -8.74 -2.52 15.09
CA GLU A 135 -9.86 -1.97 15.84
C GLU A 135 -11.20 -2.40 15.23
N ARG A 136 -11.37 -2.20 13.91
CA ARG A 136 -12.60 -2.61 13.20
C ARG A 136 -12.85 -4.12 13.32
N LEU A 137 -11.81 -4.94 13.20
CA LEU A 137 -11.93 -6.39 13.38
C LEU A 137 -12.26 -6.75 14.84
N SER A 138 -11.61 -6.11 15.81
CA SER A 138 -11.87 -6.35 17.23
C SER A 138 -13.30 -5.98 17.63
N ALA A 139 -13.85 -4.90 17.06
CA ALA A 139 -15.20 -4.43 17.35
C ALA A 139 -16.31 -5.43 16.98
N VAL A 140 -16.06 -6.32 16.00
CA VAL A 140 -17.02 -7.35 15.56
C VAL A 140 -16.63 -8.76 16.00
N ALA A 141 -15.49 -8.92 16.67
CA ALA A 141 -14.99 -10.23 17.07
C ALA A 141 -15.56 -10.66 18.42
N GLN A 142 -16.01 -11.91 18.50
CA GLN A 142 -16.33 -12.55 19.78
C GLN A 142 -15.07 -13.13 20.45
N PRO A 143 -14.92 -13.05 21.78
CA PRO A 143 -13.86 -13.76 22.48
C PRO A 143 -13.96 -15.27 22.23
N LEU A 144 -12.81 -15.93 22.03
CA LEU A 144 -12.73 -17.38 21.87
C LEU A 144 -11.92 -18.01 23.00
N SER A 145 -12.45 -19.10 23.54
CA SER A 145 -11.67 -20.04 24.35
C SER A 145 -10.72 -20.84 23.45
N ALA A 146 -9.57 -21.24 24.00
CA ALA A 146 -8.56 -22.06 23.33
C ALA A 146 -9.11 -23.40 22.78
N GLU A 147 -10.21 -23.89 23.36
CA GLU A 147 -10.83 -25.18 23.00
C GLU A 147 -11.96 -25.05 21.96
N ALA A 148 -12.19 -23.84 21.42
CA ALA A 148 -13.28 -23.61 20.48
C ALA A 148 -13.01 -24.31 19.12
N GLY A 149 -13.55 -25.52 18.97
CA GLY A 149 -13.50 -26.27 17.72
C GLY A 149 -14.24 -25.57 16.56
N GLY A 150 -13.80 -25.84 15.32
CA GLY A 150 -14.43 -25.33 14.10
C GLY A 150 -14.10 -23.87 13.76
N TRP A 151 -13.07 -23.31 14.39
CA TRP A 151 -12.46 -22.03 14.06
C TRP A 151 -11.08 -22.25 13.44
N GLU A 152 -10.71 -21.41 12.48
CA GLU A 152 -9.38 -21.45 11.84
C GLU A 152 -8.86 -20.02 11.61
N GLY A 153 -7.56 -19.85 11.40
CA GLY A 153 -7.02 -18.52 11.07
C GLY A 153 -7.45 -18.05 9.68
N ILE A 154 -7.61 -16.74 9.48
CA ILE A 154 -8.04 -16.14 8.19
C ILE A 154 -7.17 -16.65 7.02
N GLN A 155 -5.86 -16.69 7.22
CA GLN A 155 -4.88 -17.13 6.22
C GLN A 155 -4.94 -18.64 5.94
N GLN A 156 -5.29 -19.45 6.95
CA GLN A 156 -5.50 -20.89 6.75
C GLN A 156 -6.77 -21.12 5.91
N ALA A 157 -7.82 -20.37 6.20
CA ALA A 157 -9.07 -20.40 5.47
C ALA A 157 -8.88 -20.02 3.99
N GLN A 158 -8.12 -18.95 3.72
CA GLN A 158 -7.74 -18.54 2.37
C GLN A 158 -6.99 -19.65 1.64
N LYS A 159 -5.93 -20.22 2.23
CA LYS A 159 -5.16 -21.30 1.60
C LYS A 159 -6.00 -22.54 1.30
N ARG A 160 -6.92 -22.89 2.21
CA ARG A 160 -7.76 -24.09 2.11
C ARG A 160 -8.87 -23.96 1.07
N LYS A 161 -9.41 -22.76 0.87
CA LYS A 161 -10.57 -22.53 0.00
C LYS A 161 -10.32 -21.66 -1.22
N GLY A 162 -9.18 -21.00 -1.31
CA GLY A 162 -8.85 -20.05 -2.38
C GLY A 162 -9.73 -18.80 -2.36
N VAL A 163 -10.41 -18.51 -1.25
CA VAL A 163 -11.22 -17.30 -1.10
C VAL A 163 -10.28 -16.14 -0.76
N PRO A 164 -10.30 -15.01 -1.49
CA PRO A 164 -9.48 -13.85 -1.18
C PRO A 164 -9.65 -13.37 0.26
N VAL A 165 -8.56 -12.98 0.91
CA VAL A 165 -8.54 -12.44 2.28
C VAL A 165 -9.43 -11.21 2.37
N GLY A 166 -9.38 -10.32 1.37
CA GLY A 166 -10.27 -9.14 1.32
C GLY A 166 -11.74 -9.52 1.38
N GLN A 167 -12.15 -10.52 0.59
CA GLN A 167 -13.53 -11.02 0.61
C GLN A 167 -13.90 -11.65 1.97
N ILE A 168 -12.99 -12.36 2.63
CA ILE A 168 -13.23 -12.88 3.97
C ILE A 168 -13.44 -11.72 4.96
N ILE A 169 -12.57 -10.71 4.92
CA ILE A 169 -12.64 -9.53 5.81
C ILE A 169 -13.92 -8.74 5.61
N ASP A 170 -14.33 -8.47 4.37
CA ASP A 170 -15.58 -7.76 4.09
C ASP A 170 -16.81 -8.49 4.63
N ARG A 171 -16.80 -9.83 4.54
CA ARG A 171 -17.89 -10.65 5.09
C ARG A 171 -17.92 -10.62 6.62
N MET A 172 -16.77 -10.55 7.28
CA MET A 172 -16.70 -10.39 8.73
C MET A 172 -17.20 -9.02 9.17
N LEU A 173 -16.70 -7.95 8.54
CA LEU A 173 -17.08 -6.58 8.88
C LEU A 173 -18.55 -6.28 8.58
N SER A 174 -19.16 -6.97 7.62
CA SER A 174 -20.60 -6.90 7.35
C SER A 174 -21.46 -7.85 8.20
N GLY A 175 -20.87 -8.56 9.16
CA GLY A 175 -21.58 -9.52 10.04
C GLY A 175 -22.06 -10.80 9.34
N LYS A 176 -21.68 -11.02 8.08
CA LYS A 176 -22.07 -12.19 7.26
C LYS A 176 -21.18 -13.40 7.50
N LEU A 177 -20.06 -13.24 8.19
CA LEU A 177 -19.16 -14.30 8.61
C LEU A 177 -18.76 -14.06 10.06
N ALA A 178 -18.95 -15.06 10.92
CA ALA A 178 -18.56 -14.97 12.32
C ALA A 178 -17.03 -14.86 12.45
N LEU A 179 -16.59 -13.85 13.20
CA LEU A 179 -15.21 -13.59 13.55
C LEU A 179 -15.03 -13.78 15.05
N GLY A 180 -13.98 -14.50 15.42
CA GLY A 180 -13.58 -14.65 16.81
C GLY A 180 -12.15 -14.17 17.05
N LYS A 181 -11.83 -13.83 18.28
CA LYS A 181 -10.51 -13.37 18.72
C LYS A 181 -9.97 -14.33 19.78
N ASP A 182 -8.83 -14.93 19.46
CA ASP A 182 -8.00 -15.72 20.35
C ASP A 182 -7.10 -14.77 21.16
N GLU A 183 -7.42 -14.58 22.45
CA GLU A 183 -6.72 -13.61 23.31
C GLU A 183 -5.26 -14.00 23.60
N SER A 184 -4.89 -15.27 23.37
CA SER A 184 -3.51 -15.73 23.54
C SER A 184 -2.58 -15.28 22.41
N ALA A 185 -3.15 -14.82 21.28
CA ALA A 185 -2.41 -14.44 20.09
C ALA A 185 -2.45 -12.93 19.84
N PHE A 186 -1.28 -12.35 19.58
CA PHE A 186 -1.14 -10.91 19.35
C PHE A 186 -1.63 -10.47 17.96
N GLY A 187 -2.37 -9.36 17.93
CA GLY A 187 -2.72 -8.62 16.72
C GLY A 187 -3.55 -9.44 15.72
N TYR A 188 -3.26 -9.23 14.44
CA TYR A 188 -3.98 -9.84 13.32
C TYR A 188 -4.00 -11.38 13.39
N ASN A 189 -2.92 -12.00 13.87
CA ASN A 189 -2.81 -13.45 13.96
C ASN A 189 -3.82 -14.08 14.96
N GLY A 190 -4.38 -13.29 15.88
CA GLY A 190 -5.39 -13.76 16.83
C GLY A 190 -6.80 -13.87 16.26
N PHE A 191 -7.05 -13.33 15.06
CA PHE A 191 -8.37 -13.42 14.45
C PHE A 191 -8.62 -14.78 13.78
N ARG A 192 -9.78 -15.36 14.11
CA ARG A 192 -10.23 -16.66 13.63
C ARG A 192 -11.61 -16.54 12.98
N VAL A 193 -11.86 -17.38 11.98
CA VAL A 193 -13.13 -17.46 11.26
C VAL A 193 -13.76 -18.83 11.42
N ARG A 194 -15.10 -18.90 11.42
CA ARG A 194 -15.82 -20.18 11.42
C ARG A 194 -15.58 -20.93 10.11
N VAL A 195 -15.04 -22.14 10.20
CA VAL A 195 -14.76 -23.03 9.05
C VAL A 195 -16.01 -23.24 8.19
N ARG A 196 -17.17 -23.47 8.81
CA ARG A 196 -18.45 -23.67 8.11
C ARG A 196 -18.86 -22.43 7.30
N GLY A 197 -18.66 -21.24 7.84
CA GLY A 197 -18.99 -19.99 7.15
C GLY A 197 -18.12 -19.76 5.92
N VAL A 198 -16.81 -20.00 6.03
CA VAL A 198 -15.90 -19.89 4.87
C VAL A 198 -16.21 -20.96 3.81
N ASN A 199 -16.58 -22.17 4.23
CA ASN A 199 -16.99 -23.21 3.29
C ASN A 199 -18.23 -22.79 2.48
N ALA A 200 -19.24 -22.21 3.12
CA ALA A 200 -20.43 -21.69 2.46
C ALA A 200 -20.09 -20.53 1.51
N LEU A 201 -19.22 -19.61 1.95
CA LEU A 201 -18.71 -18.52 1.12
C LEU A 201 -18.05 -19.05 -0.17
N ALA A 202 -17.15 -20.03 -0.05
CA ALA A 202 -16.47 -20.62 -1.19
C ALA A 202 -17.41 -21.36 -2.17
N GLN A 203 -18.50 -21.96 -1.67
CA GLN A 203 -19.50 -22.61 -2.51
C GLN A 203 -20.32 -21.58 -3.32
N ASN A 204 -20.65 -20.45 -2.72
CA ASN A 204 -21.41 -19.38 -3.38
C ASN A 204 -20.57 -18.59 -4.39
N SER A 205 -19.24 -18.58 -4.24
CA SER A 205 -18.32 -17.93 -5.18
C SER A 205 -17.98 -18.78 -6.42
N ARG A 206 -18.36 -20.07 -6.46
CA ARG A 206 -18.20 -20.90 -7.66
C ARG A 206 -19.33 -20.58 -8.65
N PRO A 207 -19.03 -20.20 -9.91
CA PRO A 207 -20.08 -20.07 -10.91
C PRO A 207 -20.79 -21.41 -11.05
N SER A 208 -22.09 -21.42 -10.79
CA SER A 208 -22.90 -22.62 -10.88
C SER A 208 -22.88 -23.16 -12.31
N LEU A 209 -22.13 -24.23 -12.55
CA LEU A 209 -22.38 -25.16 -13.68
C LEU A 209 -23.67 -25.97 -13.44
N ARG A 210 -24.69 -25.37 -12.83
CA ARG A 210 -25.98 -25.99 -12.55
C ARG A 210 -27.08 -25.05 -13.00
N LYS A 211 -27.48 -25.27 -14.25
CA LYS A 211 -28.73 -24.90 -14.96
C LYS A 211 -28.44 -24.36 -16.37
N ARG A 212 -27.81 -25.18 -17.20
CA ARG A 212 -28.21 -25.32 -18.61
C ARG A 212 -28.41 -26.82 -18.80
N GLY A 213 -29.64 -27.21 -19.12
CA GLY A 213 -29.99 -28.60 -19.36
C GLY A 213 -29.14 -29.14 -20.51
N LEU A 214 -28.07 -29.86 -20.19
CA LEU A 214 -27.53 -30.85 -21.09
C LEU A 214 -28.23 -32.16 -20.73
N SER A 215 -29.25 -32.48 -21.53
CA SER A 215 -29.72 -33.85 -21.68
C SER A 215 -28.50 -34.73 -22.02
N PRO A 216 -28.33 -35.92 -21.43
CA PRO A 216 -27.29 -36.82 -21.85
C PRO A 216 -27.63 -37.30 -23.27
N ALA A 217 -26.92 -36.77 -24.26
CA ALA A 217 -26.97 -37.30 -25.61
C ALA A 217 -26.55 -38.78 -25.55
N PRO A 218 -27.30 -39.72 -26.14
CA PRO A 218 -26.95 -41.12 -26.10
C PRO A 218 -25.62 -41.33 -26.83
N TYR A 219 -24.67 -41.92 -26.12
CA TYR A 219 -23.36 -42.31 -26.62
C TYR A 219 -23.55 -43.32 -27.76
N ARG A 220 -23.49 -42.86 -29.01
CA ARG A 220 -23.53 -43.72 -30.19
C ARG A 220 -22.17 -44.41 -30.30
N ARG A 221 -22.15 -45.74 -30.11
CA ARG A 221 -20.97 -46.58 -30.36
C ARG A 221 -20.43 -46.32 -31.77
N ARG A 222 -19.15 -45.97 -31.88
CA ARG A 222 -18.40 -46.06 -33.15
C ARG A 222 -18.32 -47.53 -33.56
N PRO A 223 -18.62 -47.89 -34.82
CA PRO A 223 -18.22 -49.17 -35.35
C PRO A 223 -16.70 -49.17 -35.56
N SER A 224 -16.08 -50.24 -35.07
CA SER A 224 -14.71 -50.63 -35.31
C SER A 224 -14.51 -51.05 -36.77
N GLY A 225 -13.46 -50.49 -37.39
CA GLY A 225 -12.71 -51.08 -38.50
C GLY A 225 -13.31 -50.95 -39.90
N VAL A 226 -12.60 -50.23 -40.78
CA VAL A 226 -12.07 -50.79 -42.04
C VAL A 226 -10.75 -50.07 -42.35
N ALA A 227 -9.76 -50.86 -42.75
CA ALA A 227 -8.44 -50.47 -43.20
C ALA A 227 -8.44 -49.89 -44.64
N TRP A 228 -7.23 -49.71 -45.17
CA TRP A 228 -6.81 -49.41 -46.54
C TRP A 228 -6.57 -47.92 -46.83
N VAL A 229 -5.49 -47.48 -47.50
CA VAL A 229 -4.19 -48.05 -47.93
C VAL A 229 -3.33 -46.87 -48.41
N CYS A 230 -2.02 -47.08 -48.47
CA CYS A 230 -0.98 -46.26 -49.11
C CYS A 230 -1.39 -45.42 -50.33
N GLY A 231 -0.74 -44.25 -50.46
CA GLY A 231 -0.63 -43.50 -51.70
C GLY A 231 0.39 -42.37 -51.58
N MET A 232 1.67 -42.65 -51.85
CA MET A 232 2.68 -41.65 -52.15
C MET A 232 2.24 -40.83 -53.39
N ALA A 233 2.46 -39.51 -53.35
CA ALA A 233 2.75 -38.74 -54.56
C ALA A 233 3.60 -37.51 -54.21
N VAL A 234 4.87 -37.59 -54.61
CA VAL A 234 5.78 -36.47 -54.90
C VAL A 234 5.25 -35.74 -56.14
N ILE A 235 5.41 -34.41 -56.21
CA ILE A 235 5.65 -33.51 -57.38
C ILE A 235 5.72 -32.08 -56.80
N SER A 236 6.88 -31.44 -56.66
CA SER A 236 7.71 -30.74 -57.67
C SER A 236 7.03 -29.50 -58.31
N THR A 237 7.63 -28.34 -58.04
CA THR A 237 7.76 -27.12 -58.88
C THR A 237 6.51 -26.39 -59.40
N ARG A 238 6.31 -25.16 -58.90
CA ARG A 238 6.64 -23.93 -59.65
C ARG A 238 6.80 -22.75 -58.70
#